data_AF-A0A382IKD5-F1
#
_entry.id   AF-A0A382IKD5-F1
#
_cell.length_a   1.000
_cell.length_b   1.000
_cell.length_c   1.000
_cell.angle_alpha   90.00
_cell.angle_beta   90.00
_cell.angle_gamma   90.00
#
_symmetry.space_group_name_H-M   'P 1'
#
loop_
_entity.id
_entity.type
_entity.pdbx_description
1 polymer ?
#
loop_
_entity_poly.entity_id
_entity_poly.type
_entity_poly.pdbx_seq_one_letter_code
_entity_poly.pdbx_strand_id
1 'polypeptide(L)'
;MTIQLVKPKDYTATQSVLHDMFTENTGMSMMDSGGDGNRHWQRNQEVVDFREREPFTYSFDGNYLEITKDLFWHLSDALEYDPLGTTKFERWVKGDEDRLNDLGGVEEYVTGYDNKHKFRQEVNSGNSYNDENLLNQVFQYVLDRPQVYIAIHGGCDVRGGYTDYKAFEYEEDYLFDWCRATLTCGCEQGINYVYTDDSGAHWYEDWTGHTWNNGLPVIWQKHLLKDKLVCKVCKEDVEIGA
;
A
#
# COMPACT_ATOMS: atom_id res chain seq x y z
N MET A 1 7.78 11.74 -26.59
CA MET A 1 7.45 12.80 -25.61
C MET A 1 6.26 12.30 -24.83
N THR A 2 6.49 11.75 -23.64
CA THR A 2 5.40 11.37 -22.74
C THR A 2 4.84 12.67 -22.17
N ILE A 3 3.55 12.93 -22.37
CA ILE A 3 2.88 14.06 -21.70
C ILE A 3 2.78 13.63 -20.24
N GLN A 4 3.64 14.16 -19.39
CA GLN A 4 3.49 13.95 -17.96
C GLN A 4 2.25 14.72 -17.53
N LEU A 5 1.21 14.00 -17.14
CA LEU A 5 -0.03 14.59 -16.66
C LEU A 5 0.30 15.45 -15.44
N VAL A 6 -0.23 16.67 -15.40
CA VAL A 6 0.08 17.61 -14.31
C VAL A 6 -0.73 17.17 -13.09
N LYS A 7 -0.03 16.76 -12.03
CA LYS A 7 -0.67 16.39 -10.77
C LYS A 7 -1.50 17.53 -10.18
N PRO A 8 -2.57 17.22 -9.43
CA PRO A 8 -3.40 18.22 -8.77
C PRO A 8 -2.61 19.20 -7.90
N LYS A 9 -3.00 20.47 -7.94
CA LYS A 9 -2.33 21.55 -7.18
C LYS A 9 -2.73 21.59 -5.71
N ASP A 10 -3.84 20.94 -5.37
CA ASP A 10 -4.42 20.89 -4.03
C ASP A 10 -3.99 19.64 -3.24
N TYR A 11 -3.03 18.87 -3.75
CA TYR A 11 -2.36 17.83 -2.98
C TYR A 11 -1.67 18.39 -1.73
N THR A 12 -1.77 17.64 -0.64
CA THR A 12 -0.90 17.84 0.51
C THR A 12 0.57 17.62 0.12
N ALA A 13 1.50 18.05 0.98
CA ALA A 13 2.93 17.80 0.74
C ALA A 13 3.20 16.29 0.57
N THR A 14 2.60 15.47 1.43
CA THR A 14 2.67 14.01 1.40
C THR A 14 2.12 13.43 0.10
N GLN A 15 0.87 13.77 -0.27
CA GLN A 15 0.26 13.29 -1.51
C GLN A 15 1.06 13.69 -2.76
N SER A 16 1.61 14.91 -2.75
CA SER A 16 2.45 15.41 -3.83
C SER A 16 3.72 14.60 -4.00
N VAL A 17 4.39 14.20 -2.92
CA VAL A 17 5.60 13.37 -2.96
C VAL A 17 5.26 11.92 -3.32
N LEU A 18 4.19 11.37 -2.73
CA LEU A 18 3.71 10.03 -3.08
C LEU A 18 3.40 9.96 -4.58
N HIS A 19 2.66 10.91 -5.15
CA HIS A 19 2.41 10.96 -6.59
C HIS A 19 3.70 10.91 -7.41
N ASP A 20 4.73 11.66 -7.02
CA ASP A 20 6.02 11.64 -7.71
C ASP A 20 6.67 10.26 -7.63
N MET A 21 6.63 9.61 -6.45
CA MET A 21 7.14 8.25 -6.27
C MET A 21 6.35 7.22 -7.11
N PHE A 22 5.01 7.26 -7.11
CA PHE A 22 4.18 6.33 -7.89
C PHE A 22 4.42 6.44 -9.40
N THR A 23 4.82 7.62 -9.90
CA THR A 23 5.03 7.90 -11.32
C THR A 23 6.50 7.93 -11.75
N GLU A 24 7.42 7.74 -10.80
CA GLU A 24 8.86 7.72 -11.03
C GLU A 24 9.25 6.55 -11.93
N ASN A 25 10.04 6.82 -12.96
CA ASN A 25 10.55 5.76 -13.83
C ASN A 25 11.66 5.00 -13.10
N THR A 26 11.31 3.84 -12.53
CA THR A 26 12.25 2.97 -11.81
C THR A 26 13.02 2.01 -12.72
N GLY A 27 13.02 2.27 -14.04
CA GLY A 27 13.78 1.52 -15.03
C GLY A 27 13.11 0.23 -15.51
N MET A 28 13.90 -0.59 -16.20
CA MET A 28 13.52 -1.89 -16.73
C MET A 28 14.67 -2.87 -16.51
N SER A 29 14.41 -4.00 -15.84
CA SER A 29 15.39 -5.08 -15.70
C SER A 29 15.13 -6.18 -16.73
N MET A 30 16.19 -6.85 -17.23
CA MET A 30 16.05 -8.04 -18.08
C MET A 30 15.29 -9.18 -17.39
N MET A 31 15.33 -9.21 -16.04
CA MET A 31 14.60 -10.18 -15.23
C MET A 31 13.16 -9.75 -14.91
N ASP A 32 12.75 -8.53 -15.26
CA ASP A 32 11.35 -8.09 -15.25
C ASP A 32 10.63 -8.77 -16.43
N SER A 33 10.15 -10.00 -16.26
CA SER A 33 9.28 -10.68 -17.23
C SER A 33 9.73 -10.58 -18.71
N GLY A 34 11.03 -10.65 -18.97
CA GLY A 34 11.59 -10.60 -20.33
C GLY A 34 11.64 -9.20 -20.98
N GLY A 35 11.48 -8.13 -20.20
CA GLY A 35 11.59 -6.75 -20.70
C GLY A 35 10.29 -6.18 -21.29
N ASP A 36 9.16 -6.87 -21.17
CA ASP A 36 7.85 -6.38 -21.62
C ASP A 36 7.40 -5.14 -20.83
N GLY A 37 6.48 -4.37 -21.40
CA GLY A 37 5.89 -3.16 -20.78
C GLY A 37 4.89 -3.49 -19.65
N ASN A 38 4.03 -2.52 -19.30
CA ASN A 38 2.99 -2.63 -18.27
C ASN A 38 3.49 -2.64 -16.80
N ARG A 39 4.63 -2.00 -16.54
CA ARG A 39 5.16 -1.77 -15.18
C ARG A 39 4.23 -0.89 -14.35
N HIS A 40 4.31 -0.97 -13.02
CA HIS A 40 3.51 -0.11 -12.14
C HIS A 40 3.71 1.38 -12.47
N TRP A 41 4.96 1.84 -12.60
CA TRP A 41 5.23 3.24 -12.91
C TRP A 41 4.63 3.67 -14.27
N GLN A 42 4.60 2.77 -15.26
CA GLN A 42 4.03 3.07 -16.59
C GLN A 42 2.52 3.25 -16.51
N ARG A 43 1.82 2.36 -15.81
CA ARG A 43 0.37 2.48 -15.57
C ARG A 43 0.03 3.71 -14.74
N ASN A 44 0.85 4.00 -13.74
CA ASN A 44 0.65 5.13 -12.84
C ASN A 44 0.84 6.48 -13.54
N GLN A 45 1.69 6.58 -14.57
CA GLN A 45 1.84 7.81 -15.38
C GLN A 45 0.58 8.18 -16.18
N GLU A 46 -0.36 7.24 -16.35
CA GLU A 46 -1.65 7.51 -16.99
C GLU A 46 -2.69 8.07 -16.01
N VAL A 47 -2.39 8.09 -14.70
CA VAL A 47 -3.29 8.60 -13.67
C VAL A 47 -2.92 10.05 -13.33
N VAL A 48 -3.90 10.94 -13.49
CA VAL A 48 -3.77 12.35 -13.14
C VAL A 48 -3.88 12.54 -11.64
N ASP A 49 -4.95 11.98 -11.05
CA ASP A 49 -5.26 12.12 -9.63
C ASP A 49 -5.54 10.75 -9.02
N PHE A 50 -4.65 10.30 -8.14
CA PHE A 50 -4.83 9.04 -7.42
C PHE A 50 -6.02 9.06 -6.46
N ARG A 51 -6.49 10.24 -6.03
CA ARG A 51 -7.67 10.37 -5.15
C ARG A 51 -8.98 10.00 -5.86
N GLU A 52 -8.99 9.94 -7.19
CA GLU A 52 -10.15 9.47 -7.96
C GLU A 52 -10.30 7.94 -7.93
N ARG A 53 -9.29 7.22 -7.41
CA ARG A 53 -9.37 5.77 -7.19
C ARG A 53 -10.11 5.49 -5.89
N GLU A 54 -10.88 4.41 -5.88
CA GLU A 54 -11.50 3.90 -4.66
C GLU A 54 -10.41 3.38 -3.70
N PRO A 55 -10.44 3.75 -2.39
CA PRO A 55 -9.48 3.25 -1.40
C PRO A 55 -9.53 1.73 -1.24
N PHE A 56 -10.72 1.14 -1.43
CA PHE A 56 -10.95 -0.29 -1.40
C PHE A 56 -11.82 -0.72 -2.59
N THR A 57 -11.48 -1.85 -3.18
CA THR A 57 -12.31 -2.54 -4.16
C THR A 57 -12.39 -4.02 -3.82
N TYR A 58 -13.45 -4.68 -4.26
CA TYR A 58 -13.54 -6.14 -4.14
C TYR A 58 -14.33 -6.73 -5.29
N SER A 59 -14.09 -8.02 -5.55
CA SER A 59 -14.88 -8.84 -6.45
C SER A 59 -15.28 -10.16 -5.77
N PHE A 60 -16.49 -10.66 -6.08
CA PHE A 60 -16.97 -11.94 -5.58
C PHE A 60 -17.62 -12.77 -6.68
N ASP A 61 -16.98 -13.89 -7.04
CA ASP A 61 -17.43 -14.76 -8.13
C ASP A 61 -18.44 -15.85 -7.67
N GLY A 62 -18.73 -15.93 -6.37
CA GLY A 62 -19.55 -16.98 -5.75
C GLY A 62 -18.75 -17.98 -4.92
N ASN A 63 -17.45 -18.08 -5.15
CA ASN A 63 -16.52 -18.95 -4.44
C ASN A 63 -15.39 -18.16 -3.78
N TYR A 64 -14.83 -17.18 -4.49
CA TYR A 64 -13.68 -16.39 -4.06
C TYR A 64 -14.06 -14.93 -3.92
N LEU A 65 -13.64 -14.36 -2.79
CA LEU A 65 -13.73 -12.95 -2.49
C LEU A 65 -12.32 -12.36 -2.62
N GLU A 66 -12.09 -11.57 -3.65
CA GLU A 66 -10.83 -10.88 -3.89
C GLU A 66 -10.97 -9.42 -3.45
N ILE A 67 -10.05 -8.96 -2.61
CA ILE A 67 -10.05 -7.60 -2.06
C ILE A 67 -8.77 -6.91 -2.47
N THR A 68 -8.88 -5.62 -2.73
CA THR A 68 -7.75 -4.77 -3.07
C THR A 68 -7.86 -3.43 -2.37
N LYS A 69 -6.83 -3.08 -1.61
CA LYS A 69 -6.60 -1.80 -0.94
C LYS A 69 -5.65 -0.97 -1.78
N ASP A 70 -6.00 0.29 -2.05
CA ASP A 70 -5.13 1.17 -2.84
C ASP A 70 -3.96 1.69 -2.00
N LEU A 71 -2.73 1.46 -2.48
CA LEU A 71 -1.51 1.83 -1.76
C LEU A 71 -1.39 3.35 -1.59
N PHE A 72 -1.88 4.16 -2.54
CA PHE A 72 -1.75 5.62 -2.44
C PHE A 72 -2.59 6.15 -1.28
N TRP A 73 -3.83 5.69 -1.13
CA TRP A 73 -4.66 6.03 0.03
C TRP A 73 -4.05 5.51 1.33
N HIS A 74 -3.62 4.25 1.36
CA HIS A 74 -3.01 3.67 2.56
C HIS A 74 -1.79 4.47 3.05
N LEU A 75 -0.87 4.82 2.16
CA LEU A 75 0.31 5.62 2.52
C LEU A 75 -0.05 7.08 2.81
N SER A 76 -1.04 7.66 2.11
CA SER A 76 -1.49 9.03 2.35
C SER A 76 -2.14 9.20 3.72
N ASP A 77 -2.79 8.16 4.24
CA ASP A 77 -3.45 8.19 5.55
C ASP A 77 -2.47 7.88 6.70
N ALA A 78 -1.42 7.10 6.41
CA ALA A 78 -0.46 6.63 7.41
C ALA A 78 0.80 7.52 7.57
N LEU A 79 1.13 8.34 6.58
CA LEU A 79 2.41 9.06 6.50
C LEU A 79 2.23 10.59 6.50
N GLU A 80 3.23 11.27 7.06
CA GLU A 80 3.45 12.71 6.86
C GLU A 80 4.85 12.97 6.32
N TYR A 81 4.97 13.65 5.18
CA TYR A 81 6.27 13.82 4.50
C TYR A 81 7.26 14.65 5.31
N ASP A 82 8.47 14.11 5.52
CA ASP A 82 9.58 14.80 6.14
C ASP A 82 10.61 15.27 5.07
N PRO A 83 10.51 16.55 4.62
CA PRO A 83 11.46 17.09 3.65
C PRO A 83 12.88 17.22 4.22
N LEU A 84 13.02 17.44 5.54
CA LEU A 84 14.33 17.61 6.16
C LEU A 84 15.05 16.26 6.28
N GLY A 85 14.33 15.21 6.72
CA GLY A 85 14.82 13.83 6.74
C GLY A 85 15.26 13.38 5.36
N THR A 86 14.41 13.60 4.35
CA THR A 86 14.72 13.28 2.94
C THR A 86 15.98 14.02 2.49
N THR A 87 16.06 15.33 2.72
CA THR A 87 17.23 16.13 2.31
C THR A 87 18.51 15.70 3.02
N LYS A 88 18.45 15.32 4.30
CA LYS A 88 19.62 14.83 5.05
C LYS A 88 20.13 13.51 4.48
N PHE A 89 19.22 12.57 4.23
CA PHE A 89 19.58 11.29 3.63
C PHE A 89 20.15 11.46 2.22
N GLU A 90 19.50 12.22 1.34
CA GLU A 90 20.02 12.49 0.00
C GLU A 90 21.39 13.16 0.01
N ARG A 91 21.67 14.03 0.99
CA ARG A 91 23.00 14.64 1.17
C ARG A 91 24.04 13.63 1.64
N TRP A 92 23.65 12.70 2.51
CA TRP A 92 24.53 11.63 2.96
C TRP A 92 24.91 10.70 1.80
N VAL A 93 23.92 10.31 0.97
CA VAL A 93 24.14 9.54 -0.26
C VAL A 93 25.10 10.27 -1.20
N LYS A 94 24.84 11.55 -1.50
CA LYS A 94 25.71 12.35 -2.38
C LYS A 94 27.10 12.67 -1.80
N GLY A 95 27.32 12.37 -0.52
CA GLY A 95 28.58 12.65 0.16
C GLY A 95 29.68 11.62 -0.12
N ASP A 96 29.34 10.47 -0.70
CA ASP A 96 30.26 9.37 -0.98
C ASP A 96 29.75 8.57 -2.19
N GLU A 97 30.63 8.20 -3.13
CA GLU A 97 30.21 7.49 -4.36
C GLU A 97 29.79 6.05 -4.12
N ASP A 98 30.23 5.46 -3.01
CA ASP A 98 29.89 4.10 -2.61
C ASP A 98 28.51 4.00 -1.92
N ARG A 99 27.90 5.14 -1.57
CA ARG A 99 26.58 5.19 -0.92
C ARG A 99 25.47 5.20 -1.95
N LEU A 100 24.44 4.40 -1.70
CA LEU A 100 23.32 4.22 -2.60
C LEU A 100 22.01 4.65 -1.94
N ASN A 101 21.05 5.06 -2.78
CA ASN A 101 19.67 5.27 -2.36
C ASN A 101 18.88 3.96 -2.55
N ASP A 102 19.22 2.97 -1.75
CA ASP A 102 18.54 1.66 -1.71
C ASP A 102 18.34 1.21 -0.26
N LEU A 103 17.74 0.03 -0.09
CA LEU A 103 17.47 -0.53 1.24
C LEU A 103 18.72 -0.56 2.12
N GLY A 104 19.84 -1.06 1.58
CA GLY A 104 21.09 -1.19 2.32
C GLY A 104 21.71 0.16 2.68
N GLY A 105 21.64 1.13 1.77
CA GLY A 105 22.12 2.49 2.02
C GLY A 105 21.31 3.22 3.10
N VAL A 106 19.99 3.03 3.14
CA VAL A 106 19.17 3.57 4.23
C VAL A 106 19.48 2.86 5.55
N GLU A 107 19.61 1.54 5.57
CA GLU A 107 20.01 0.78 6.77
C GLU A 107 21.36 1.25 7.32
N GLU A 108 22.34 1.47 6.44
CA GLU A 108 23.66 2.03 6.80
C GLU A 108 23.53 3.44 7.39
N TYR A 109 22.72 4.30 6.76
CA TYR A 109 22.46 5.66 7.22
C TYR A 109 21.83 5.68 8.62
N VAL A 110 20.80 4.85 8.85
CA VAL A 110 20.05 4.77 10.12
C VAL A 110 20.90 4.17 11.24
N THR A 111 21.64 3.08 10.97
CA THR A 111 22.59 2.52 11.95
C THR A 111 23.75 3.46 12.28
N GLY A 112 23.97 4.49 11.46
CA GLY A 112 25.05 5.43 11.61
C GLY A 112 26.41 4.72 11.56
N TYR A 113 26.59 3.80 10.60
CA TYR A 113 27.85 3.09 10.37
C TYR A 113 28.96 4.09 9.99
N ASP A 114 29.53 4.76 10.99
CA ASP A 114 30.83 5.39 10.95
C ASP A 114 31.79 4.39 11.60
N ASN A 115 32.91 4.11 10.92
CA ASN A 115 34.00 3.21 11.31
C ASN A 115 34.59 3.42 12.73
N LYS A 116 34.00 4.29 13.55
CA LYS A 116 34.41 4.69 14.90
C LYS A 116 33.43 4.33 16.01
N HIS A 117 32.18 3.95 15.73
CA HIS A 117 31.18 3.70 16.79
C HIS A 117 30.44 2.38 16.58
N LYS A 118 30.35 1.60 17.66
CA LYS A 118 29.63 0.31 17.72
C LYS A 118 28.16 0.51 17.31
N PHE A 119 27.62 -0.43 16.53
CA PHE A 119 26.26 -0.50 15.99
C PHE A 119 25.21 0.26 16.81
N ARG A 120 24.55 1.21 16.15
CA ARG A 120 23.41 1.93 16.70
C ARG A 120 22.14 1.15 16.32
N GLN A 121 21.62 0.38 17.28
CA GLN A 121 20.35 -0.38 17.22
C GLN A 121 20.20 -1.41 16.07
N GLU A 122 19.30 -2.38 16.29
CA GLU A 122 18.79 -3.22 15.22
C GLU A 122 17.91 -2.35 14.31
N VAL A 123 18.17 -2.37 13.01
CA VAL A 123 17.29 -1.71 12.05
C VAL A 123 16.10 -2.62 11.80
N ASN A 124 14.90 -2.04 11.88
CA ASN A 124 13.70 -2.73 11.46
C ASN A 124 13.35 -2.26 10.04
N SER A 125 13.53 -3.15 9.08
CA SER A 125 13.22 -2.93 7.68
C SER A 125 12.36 -4.07 7.16
N GLY A 126 11.63 -3.81 6.09
CA GLY A 126 10.75 -4.82 5.50
C GLY A 126 10.28 -4.46 4.10
N ASN A 127 9.56 -5.41 3.53
CA ASN A 127 8.98 -5.32 2.21
C ASN A 127 7.57 -5.90 2.30
N SER A 128 6.56 -5.09 2.02
CA SER A 128 5.15 -5.50 2.09
C SER A 128 4.85 -6.78 1.30
N TYR A 129 5.63 -7.08 0.25
CA TYR A 129 5.53 -8.34 -0.49
C TYR A 129 5.74 -9.60 0.36
N ASN A 130 6.53 -9.52 1.44
CA ASN A 130 6.82 -10.65 2.31
C ASN A 130 5.68 -10.95 3.29
N ASP A 131 4.72 -10.04 3.40
CA ASP A 131 3.56 -10.15 4.28
C ASP A 131 2.31 -10.46 3.45
N GLU A 132 1.38 -11.22 4.02
CA GLU A 132 0.02 -11.27 3.48
C GLU A 132 -0.60 -9.88 3.64
N ASN A 133 -1.11 -9.31 2.55
CA ASN A 133 -1.68 -7.96 2.56
C ASN A 133 -2.69 -7.79 1.41
N LEU A 134 -3.45 -6.70 1.47
CA LEU A 134 -4.47 -6.35 0.48
C LEU A 134 -3.99 -5.33 -0.58
N LEU A 135 -2.74 -4.88 -0.55
CA LEU A 135 -2.28 -3.71 -1.30
C LEU A 135 -2.20 -3.98 -2.81
N ASN A 136 -2.59 -2.99 -3.62
CA ASN A 136 -2.53 -3.08 -5.09
C ASN A 136 -1.13 -2.87 -5.68
N GLN A 137 -0.15 -2.50 -4.83
CA GLN A 137 1.23 -2.24 -5.20
C GLN A 137 2.12 -2.45 -3.97
N VAL A 138 3.40 -2.78 -4.19
CA VAL A 138 4.37 -3.11 -3.15
C VAL A 138 5.18 -1.87 -2.75
N PHE A 139 5.56 -1.80 -1.47
CA PHE A 139 6.55 -0.86 -0.94
C PHE A 139 7.53 -1.52 0.03
N GLN A 140 8.70 -0.91 0.17
CA GLN A 140 9.71 -1.20 1.19
C GLN A 140 9.76 -0.10 2.24
N TYR A 141 10.14 -0.46 3.45
CA TYR A 141 10.28 0.48 4.57
C TYR A 141 11.55 0.21 5.38
N VAL A 142 12.08 1.28 6.00
CA VAL A 142 13.12 1.22 7.04
C VAL A 142 12.73 2.17 8.17
N LEU A 143 12.62 1.66 9.40
CA LEU A 143 12.21 2.43 10.57
C LEU A 143 13.40 3.10 11.27
N ASP A 144 13.28 4.40 11.53
CA ASP A 144 14.21 5.23 12.31
C ASP A 144 13.42 6.17 13.22
N ARG A 145 12.77 5.59 14.24
CA ARG A 145 11.71 6.25 15.02
C ARG A 145 12.11 7.68 15.48
N PRO A 146 11.27 8.70 15.22
CA PRO A 146 9.89 8.62 14.74
C PRO A 146 9.73 8.56 13.20
N GLN A 147 10.83 8.50 12.45
CA GLN A 147 10.80 8.48 10.98
C GLN A 147 10.65 7.07 10.42
N VAL A 148 10.18 7.01 9.18
CA VAL A 148 10.27 5.86 8.28
C VAL A 148 10.77 6.32 6.92
N TYR A 149 11.61 5.51 6.31
CA TYR A 149 12.05 5.70 4.92
C TYR A 149 11.29 4.73 4.03
N ILE A 150 10.60 5.24 3.02
CA ILE A 150 9.74 4.45 2.13
C ILE A 150 10.28 4.48 0.71
N ALA A 151 10.23 3.34 0.03
CA ALA A 151 10.40 3.23 -1.41
C ALA A 151 9.25 2.42 -2.02
N ILE A 152 8.69 2.86 -3.15
CA ILE A 152 7.56 2.20 -3.80
C ILE A 152 8.08 1.35 -4.97
N HIS A 153 7.56 0.13 -5.10
CA HIS A 153 7.90 -0.76 -6.20
C HIS A 153 7.22 -0.29 -7.49
N GLY A 154 7.99 0.28 -8.41
CA GLY A 154 7.50 0.69 -9.74
C GLY A 154 7.65 -0.39 -10.82
N GLY A 155 8.38 -1.48 -10.56
CA GLY A 155 8.82 -2.49 -11.53
C GLY A 155 7.79 -3.58 -11.87
N CYS A 156 8.28 -4.70 -12.43
CA CYS A 156 7.51 -5.94 -12.60
C CYS A 156 8.03 -7.07 -11.68
N ASP A 157 9.29 -7.03 -11.29
CA ASP A 157 9.92 -7.98 -10.39
C ASP A 157 10.28 -7.31 -9.06
N VAL A 158 9.79 -7.87 -7.95
CA VAL A 158 9.95 -7.31 -6.60
C VAL A 158 11.40 -7.28 -6.10
N ARG A 159 12.35 -7.88 -6.82
CA ARG A 159 13.78 -7.86 -6.47
C ARG A 159 14.48 -6.57 -6.91
N GLY A 160 13.79 -5.68 -7.63
CA GLY A 160 14.30 -4.38 -8.04
C GLY A 160 13.21 -3.41 -8.50
N GLY A 161 13.59 -2.27 -9.06
CA GLY A 161 12.63 -1.30 -9.59
C GLY A 161 11.86 -0.53 -8.51
N TYR A 162 12.49 -0.29 -7.36
CA TYR A 162 11.99 0.63 -6.34
C TYR A 162 12.37 2.07 -6.66
N THR A 163 11.55 3.01 -6.20
CA THR A 163 11.90 4.43 -6.21
C THR A 163 13.08 4.71 -5.30
N ASP A 164 13.67 5.90 -5.47
CA ASP A 164 14.47 6.50 -4.41
C ASP A 164 13.68 6.56 -3.09
N TYR A 165 14.35 6.28 -1.97
CA TYR A 165 13.75 6.41 -0.64
C TYR A 165 13.48 7.87 -0.29
N LYS A 166 12.33 8.10 0.36
CA LYS A 166 11.92 9.37 0.96
C LYS A 166 11.58 9.15 2.44
N ALA A 167 11.85 10.16 3.26
CA ALA A 167 11.59 10.12 4.70
C ALA A 167 10.20 10.68 5.03
N PHE A 168 9.53 10.04 5.99
CA PHE A 168 8.22 10.41 6.50
C PHE A 168 8.19 10.23 8.01
N GLU A 169 7.31 10.97 8.70
CA GLU A 169 6.76 10.53 9.98
C GLU A 169 5.60 9.55 9.69
N TYR A 170 5.29 8.65 10.64
CA TYR A 170 4.26 7.64 10.43
C TYR A 170 3.44 7.35 11.69
N GLU A 171 2.18 7.00 11.48
CA GLU A 171 1.32 6.41 12.49
C GLU A 171 1.39 4.88 12.38
N GLU A 172 1.97 4.23 13.40
CA GLU A 172 2.28 2.79 13.39
C GLU A 172 1.03 1.93 13.17
N ASP A 173 -0.07 2.27 13.83
CA ASP A 173 -1.35 1.56 13.72
C ASP A 173 -1.99 1.68 12.34
N TYR A 174 -1.62 2.69 11.54
CA TYR A 174 -2.13 2.85 10.17
C TYR A 174 -1.18 2.30 9.12
N LEU A 175 0.14 2.48 9.30
CA LEU A 175 1.12 2.02 8.31
C LEU A 175 1.14 0.50 8.18
N PHE A 176 0.94 -0.24 9.28
CA PHE A 176 0.97 -1.69 9.28
C PHE A 176 -0.43 -2.33 9.19
N ASP A 177 -1.49 -1.53 9.03
CA ASP A 177 -2.87 -2.02 8.87
C ASP A 177 -3.23 -2.26 7.39
N TRP A 178 -2.43 -3.09 6.72
CA TRP A 178 -2.61 -3.41 5.29
C TRP A 178 -3.39 -4.71 5.03
N CYS A 179 -3.78 -5.45 6.08
CA CYS A 179 -4.57 -6.69 6.01
C CYS A 179 -6.06 -6.50 6.29
N ARG A 180 -6.45 -5.34 6.84
CA ARG A 180 -7.81 -5.10 7.29
C ARG A 180 -8.70 -4.55 6.19
N ALA A 181 -9.90 -5.09 6.14
CA ALA A 181 -11.01 -4.55 5.38
C ALA A 181 -12.33 -4.90 6.07
N THR A 182 -13.33 -4.05 5.87
CA THR A 182 -14.68 -4.21 6.40
C THR A 182 -15.67 -4.28 5.26
N LEU A 183 -16.55 -5.29 5.27
CA LEU A 183 -17.72 -5.37 4.39
C LEU A 183 -18.97 -4.96 5.16
N THR A 184 -19.82 -4.14 4.55
CA THR A 184 -21.05 -3.65 5.19
C THR A 184 -22.23 -3.60 4.23
N CYS A 185 -23.46 -3.61 4.76
CA CYS A 185 -24.66 -3.26 4.02
C CYS A 185 -25.60 -2.39 4.89
N GLY A 186 -26.47 -1.59 4.27
CA GLY A 186 -27.40 -0.70 4.99
C GLY A 186 -28.57 -1.38 5.70
N CYS A 187 -28.54 -2.71 5.88
CA CYS A 187 -29.62 -3.45 6.52
C CYS A 187 -29.58 -3.28 8.04
N GLU A 188 -30.72 -3.03 8.69
CA GLU A 188 -30.81 -3.02 10.17
C GLU A 188 -31.14 -4.41 10.76
N GLN A 189 -31.34 -5.41 9.90
CA GLN A 189 -31.70 -6.78 10.30
C GLN A 189 -30.52 -7.73 10.12
N GLY A 190 -30.22 -8.49 11.17
CA GLY A 190 -29.15 -9.49 11.16
C GLY A 190 -27.77 -8.86 11.19
N ILE A 191 -26.75 -9.68 10.90
CA ILE A 191 -25.37 -9.21 10.77
C ILE A 191 -25.27 -8.44 9.46
N ASN A 192 -25.04 -7.13 9.58
CA ASN A 192 -24.96 -6.20 8.46
C ASN A 192 -23.52 -5.71 8.21
N TYR A 193 -22.54 -6.17 8.99
CA TYR A 193 -21.13 -5.91 8.78
C TYR A 193 -20.28 -7.11 9.20
N VAL A 194 -19.13 -7.28 8.54
CA VAL A 194 -18.05 -8.17 8.95
C VAL A 194 -16.72 -7.53 8.59
N TYR A 195 -15.66 -7.88 9.31
CA TYR A 195 -14.31 -7.43 8.99
C TYR A 195 -13.34 -8.60 8.88
N THR A 196 -12.22 -8.39 8.22
CA THR A 196 -11.06 -9.27 8.21
C THR A 196 -9.87 -8.50 8.76
N ASP A 197 -8.96 -9.17 9.44
CA ASP A 197 -7.64 -8.67 9.83
C ASP A 197 -6.50 -9.53 9.25
N ASP A 198 -6.84 -10.43 8.33
CA ASP A 198 -5.98 -11.46 7.75
C ASP A 198 -6.18 -11.58 6.23
N SER A 199 -6.32 -10.43 5.57
CA SER A 199 -6.38 -10.31 4.10
C SER A 199 -7.53 -11.11 3.46
N GLY A 200 -8.65 -11.22 4.17
CA GLY A 200 -9.87 -11.89 3.71
C GLY A 200 -9.87 -13.41 3.92
N ALA A 201 -8.87 -13.97 4.62
CA ALA A 201 -8.83 -15.39 4.94
C ALA A 201 -9.96 -15.80 5.88
N HIS A 202 -10.24 -14.98 6.89
CA HIS A 202 -11.38 -15.13 7.79
C HIS A 202 -12.18 -13.83 7.92
N TRP A 203 -13.47 -14.00 8.18
CA TRP A 203 -14.40 -12.90 8.41
C TRP A 203 -15.00 -12.99 9.80
N TYR A 204 -14.88 -11.88 10.52
CA TYR A 204 -15.29 -11.75 11.90
C TYR A 204 -16.50 -10.83 11.99
N GLU A 205 -17.40 -11.19 12.91
CA GLU A 205 -18.44 -10.32 13.42
C GLU A 205 -18.25 -10.21 14.94
N ASP A 206 -18.74 -9.14 15.54
CA ASP A 206 -18.80 -9.07 17.00
C ASP A 206 -19.93 -10.00 17.51
N TRP A 207 -19.57 -11.26 17.76
CA TRP A 207 -20.20 -12.12 18.77
C TRP A 207 -21.59 -12.75 18.52
N THR A 208 -21.96 -13.26 17.32
CA THR A 208 -23.27 -13.97 17.19
C THR A 208 -23.33 -15.36 16.54
N GLY A 209 -22.27 -15.88 15.90
CA GLY A 209 -22.27 -17.25 15.37
C GLY A 209 -23.27 -17.48 14.22
N HIS A 210 -23.67 -16.42 13.50
CA HIS A 210 -24.65 -16.49 12.41
C HIS A 210 -24.02 -16.31 11.01
N THR A 211 -22.87 -16.94 10.79
CA THR A 211 -22.11 -16.86 9.54
C THR A 211 -22.10 -18.19 8.77
N TRP A 212 -21.76 -18.13 7.48
CA TRP A 212 -21.55 -19.29 6.59
C TRP A 212 -20.30 -19.04 5.72
N ASN A 213 -19.72 -20.06 5.09
CA ASN A 213 -18.55 -19.97 4.19
C ASN A 213 -17.47 -19.00 4.70
N ASN A 214 -16.70 -19.43 5.71
CA ASN A 214 -15.58 -18.66 6.28
C ASN A 214 -15.95 -17.30 6.92
N GLY A 215 -17.19 -17.13 7.37
CA GLY A 215 -17.56 -16.00 8.22
C GLY A 215 -18.43 -14.92 7.58
N LEU A 216 -18.87 -15.09 6.32
CA LEU A 216 -19.77 -14.13 5.68
C LEU A 216 -21.21 -14.24 6.24
N PRO A 217 -21.97 -13.13 6.33
CA PRO A 217 -23.36 -13.12 6.77
C PRO A 217 -24.30 -13.96 5.88
N VAL A 218 -25.17 -14.76 6.51
CA VAL A 218 -26.19 -15.60 5.82
C VAL A 218 -27.21 -14.79 5.04
N ILE A 219 -27.33 -13.49 5.31
CA ILE A 219 -28.23 -12.59 4.60
C ILE A 219 -27.63 -12.09 3.29
N TRP A 220 -26.33 -12.30 3.04
CA TRP A 220 -25.69 -11.91 1.79
C TRP A 220 -25.66 -13.07 0.80
N GLN A 221 -25.62 -12.75 -0.48
CA GLN A 221 -25.52 -13.70 -1.58
C GLN A 221 -24.79 -13.07 -2.78
N LYS A 222 -24.38 -13.89 -3.75
CA LYS A 222 -23.85 -13.37 -5.02
C LYS A 222 -24.90 -12.52 -5.75
N HIS A 223 -24.50 -11.34 -6.21
CA HIS A 223 -25.31 -10.49 -7.08
C HIS A 223 -25.48 -11.17 -8.46
N LEU A 224 -26.70 -11.12 -9.02
CA LEU A 224 -27.03 -11.87 -10.25
C LEU A 224 -26.29 -11.38 -11.51
N LEU A 225 -25.91 -10.10 -11.53
CA LEU A 225 -25.35 -9.42 -12.71
C LEU A 225 -23.95 -8.83 -12.48
N LYS A 226 -23.42 -8.91 -11.25
CA LYS A 226 -22.18 -8.26 -10.84
C LYS A 226 -21.38 -9.27 -10.03
N ASP A 227 -20.07 -9.22 -10.11
CA ASP A 227 -19.19 -9.98 -9.22
C ASP A 227 -19.07 -9.27 -7.87
N LYS A 228 -20.20 -9.18 -7.16
CA LYS A 228 -20.34 -8.53 -5.85
C LYS A 228 -21.30 -9.31 -4.97
N LEU A 229 -21.28 -8.98 -3.67
CA LEU A 229 -22.30 -9.43 -2.74
C LEU A 229 -23.48 -8.46 -2.72
N VAL A 230 -24.68 -9.00 -2.52
CA VAL A 230 -25.93 -8.24 -2.34
C VAL A 230 -26.68 -8.77 -1.12
N CYS A 231 -27.26 -7.86 -0.35
CA CYS A 231 -28.08 -8.25 0.79
C CYS A 231 -29.46 -8.75 0.35
N LYS A 232 -29.85 -9.93 0.80
CA LYS A 232 -31.17 -10.54 0.53
C LYS A 232 -32.32 -9.76 1.18
N VAL A 233 -32.04 -8.97 2.21
CA VAL A 233 -33.06 -8.23 2.97
C VAL A 233 -33.25 -6.83 2.37
N CYS A 234 -32.25 -5.95 2.48
CA CYS A 234 -32.36 -4.56 1.99
C CYS A 234 -32.19 -4.41 0.47
N LYS A 235 -31.70 -5.44 -0.22
CA LYS A 235 -31.45 -5.45 -1.68
C LYS A 235 -30.34 -4.52 -2.16
N GLU A 236 -29.56 -3.96 -1.23
CA GLU A 236 -28.40 -3.12 -1.54
C GLU A 236 -27.16 -3.98 -1.78
N ASP A 237 -26.25 -3.43 -2.58
CA ASP A 237 -24.91 -4.00 -2.77
C ASP A 237 -24.14 -3.89 -1.44
N VAL A 238 -23.36 -4.92 -1.13
CA VAL A 238 -22.44 -4.87 0.01
C VAL A 238 -21.27 -3.96 -0.37
N GLU A 239 -20.92 -3.03 0.50
CA GLU A 239 -19.83 -2.08 0.33
C GLU A 239 -18.59 -2.56 1.08
N ILE A 240 -17.42 -2.07 0.66
CA ILE A 240 -16.14 -2.34 1.30
C ILE A 240 -15.49 -1.04 1.78
N GLY A 241 -14.79 -1.11 2.91
CA GLY A 241 -13.99 -0.02 3.44
C GLY A 241 -12.90 -0.52 4.38
N ALA A 242 -12.31 0.41 5.14
CA ALA A 242 -11.43 0.11 6.27
C ALA A 242 -12.25 -0.50 7.42
#